data_AF-A0A2A5F8Y8-F1
#
_entry.id   AF-A0A2A5F8Y8-F1
#
_cell.length_a   1.000
_cell.length_b   1.000
_cell.length_c   1.000
_cell.angle_alpha   90.00
_cell.angle_beta   90.00
_cell.angle_gamma   90.00
#
_symmetry.space_group_name_H-M   'P 1'
#
loop_
_entity.id
_entity.type
_entity.pdbx_description
1 polymer ?
#
loop_
_entity_poly.entity_id
_entity_poly.type
_entity_poly.pdbx_seq_one_letter_code
_entity_poly.pdbx_strand_id
1 'polypeptide(L)'
;MDDSQNLLELVATAQTNAKASENDISEILKLMDGQNGSDVQVEELRAATVSLELLAVDIFSVFEARMQHHFRRGPFSRKLRALLLEAGKADLADRVHHYYLAINVLKHGKGASYRELLNAPNSLFVVKSTKDTPAEEAHTPVSLLDVTVPGFFDGLISTILDAYHFLEKRSVS
;
A
#
# COMPACT_ATOMS: atom_id res chain seq x y z
N MET A 1 5.69 3.83 -24.39
CA MET A 1 5.84 4.28 -23.00
C MET A 1 7.29 4.03 -22.64
N ASP A 2 7.94 4.99 -21.99
CA ASP A 2 9.38 5.02 -21.83
C ASP A 2 9.85 3.91 -20.87
N ASP A 3 10.32 2.79 -21.44
CA ASP A 3 10.83 1.61 -20.70
C ASP A 3 12.19 1.88 -20.02
N SER A 4 12.65 3.13 -19.96
CA SER A 4 14.01 3.49 -19.51
C SER A 4 14.13 3.82 -18.03
N GLN A 5 13.05 4.13 -17.31
CA GLN A 5 13.13 4.53 -15.90
C GLN A 5 13.45 3.33 -15.01
N ASN A 6 14.44 3.44 -14.13
CA ASN A 6 14.81 2.41 -13.16
C ASN A 6 13.73 2.27 -12.06
N LEU A 7 13.58 1.09 -11.46
CA LEU A 7 12.57 0.85 -10.41
C LEU A 7 12.80 1.81 -9.24
N LEU A 8 14.07 2.06 -8.90
CA LEU A 8 14.44 2.98 -7.84
C LEU A 8 13.99 4.43 -8.11
N GLU A 9 14.04 4.87 -9.37
CA GLU A 9 13.56 6.20 -9.77
C GLU A 9 12.03 6.30 -9.69
N LEU A 10 11.33 5.24 -10.12
CA LEU A 10 9.87 5.15 -9.99
C LEU A 10 9.45 5.14 -8.52
N VAL A 11 10.17 4.42 -7.67
CA VAL A 11 9.94 4.39 -6.22
C VAL A 11 10.17 5.78 -5.60
N ALA A 12 11.25 6.48 -5.96
CA ALA A 12 11.52 7.83 -5.47
C ALA A 12 10.44 8.84 -5.92
N THR A 13 9.98 8.72 -7.17
CA THR A 13 8.89 9.54 -7.71
C THR A 13 7.58 9.26 -6.96
N ALA A 14 7.23 7.99 -6.78
CA ALA A 14 6.04 7.58 -6.03
C ALA A 14 6.09 8.09 -4.58
N GLN A 15 7.24 8.02 -3.92
CA GLN A 15 7.41 8.53 -2.56
C GLN A 15 7.23 10.06 -2.50
N THR A 16 7.74 10.80 -3.49
CA THR A 16 7.57 12.26 -3.56
C THR A 16 6.10 12.63 -3.73
N ASN A 17 5.40 11.96 -4.64
CA ASN A 17 3.98 12.20 -4.88
C ASN A 17 3.12 11.82 -3.67
N ALA A 18 3.43 10.70 -3.02
CA ALA A 18 2.72 10.29 -1.81
C ALA A 18 2.87 11.30 -0.67
N LYS A 19 4.08 11.85 -0.47
CA LYS A 19 4.32 12.90 0.52
C LYS A 19 3.52 14.17 0.23
N ALA A 20 3.34 14.53 -1.04
CA ALA A 20 2.47 15.64 -1.41
C ALA A 20 1.03 15.35 -1.00
N SER A 21 0.48 14.18 -1.35
CA SER A 21 -0.87 13.77 -0.94
C SER A 21 -1.04 13.69 0.58
N GLU A 22 -0.06 13.16 1.31
CA GLU A 22 -0.06 13.10 2.78
C GLU A 22 -0.08 14.50 3.41
N ASN A 23 0.67 15.45 2.85
CA ASN A 23 0.67 16.84 3.30
C ASN A 23 -0.69 17.51 3.03
N ASP A 24 -1.25 17.32 1.84
CA ASP A 24 -2.56 17.86 1.46
C ASP A 24 -3.65 17.32 2.39
N ILE A 25 -3.66 16.00 2.64
CA ILE A 25 -4.56 15.36 3.60
C ILE A 25 -4.39 15.97 4.99
N SER A 26 -3.16 16.13 5.46
CA SER A 26 -2.88 16.72 6.78
C SER A 26 -3.37 18.17 6.88
N GLU A 27 -3.21 18.96 5.82
CA GLU A 27 -3.66 20.36 5.79
C GLU A 27 -5.18 20.45 5.80
N ILE A 28 -5.86 19.66 4.96
CA ILE A 28 -7.32 19.62 4.91
C ILE A 28 -7.90 19.21 6.26
N LEU A 29 -7.36 18.15 6.89
CA LEU A 29 -7.81 17.69 8.20
C LEU A 29 -7.60 18.73 9.30
N LYS A 30 -6.51 19.51 9.25
CA LYS A 30 -6.29 20.63 10.18
C LYS A 30 -7.31 21.75 9.98
N LEU A 31 -7.64 22.08 8.73
CA LEU A 31 -8.62 23.11 8.39
C LEU A 31 -10.06 22.73 8.76
N MET A 32 -10.35 21.43 8.83
CA MET A 32 -11.66 20.92 9.26
C MET A 32 -11.88 21.00 10.78
N ASP A 33 -10.81 21.15 11.60
CA ASP A 33 -10.86 21.31 13.07
C ASP A 33 -11.82 20.34 13.82
N GLY A 34 -11.96 19.11 13.32
CA GLY A 34 -12.86 18.10 13.88
C GLY A 34 -14.36 18.36 13.68
N GLN A 35 -14.73 19.35 12.86
CA GLN A 35 -16.10 19.60 12.40
C GLN A 35 -16.39 18.83 11.10
N ASN A 36 -17.66 18.72 10.73
CA ASN A 36 -18.02 18.32 9.37
C ASN A 36 -17.48 19.40 8.41
N GLY A 37 -16.40 19.07 7.69
CA GLY A 37 -15.83 19.95 6.68
C GLY A 37 -16.86 20.33 5.62
N SER A 38 -16.63 21.45 4.94
CA SER A 38 -17.43 21.81 3.76
C SER A 38 -17.38 20.71 2.70
N ASP A 39 -18.40 20.65 1.84
CA ASP A 39 -18.46 19.67 0.75
C ASP A 39 -17.18 19.68 -0.12
N VAL A 40 -16.59 20.86 -0.31
CA VAL A 40 -15.32 21.03 -1.04
C VAL A 40 -14.18 20.34 -0.32
N GLN A 41 -14.01 20.57 0.99
CA GLN A 41 -12.95 19.96 1.79
C GLN A 41 -13.10 18.43 1.88
N VAL A 42 -14.34 17.94 1.97
CA VAL A 42 -14.62 16.50 1.97
C VAL A 42 -14.23 15.87 0.63
N GLU A 43 -14.53 16.52 -0.49
CA GLU A 43 -14.15 16.02 -1.81
C GLU A 43 -12.64 16.12 -2.07
N GLU A 44 -11.98 17.18 -1.61
CA GLU A 44 -10.52 17.33 -1.68
C GLU A 44 -9.81 16.24 -0.85
N LEU A 45 -10.27 15.99 0.38
CA LEU A 45 -9.75 14.93 1.24
C LEU A 45 -9.92 13.56 0.57
N ARG A 46 -11.08 13.34 -0.06
CA ARG A 46 -11.38 12.14 -0.84
C ARG A 46 -10.41 11.98 -2.01
N ALA A 47 -10.25 13.02 -2.81
CA ALA A 47 -9.39 12.99 -3.99
C ALA A 47 -7.93 12.70 -3.61
N ALA A 48 -7.41 13.35 -2.57
CA ALA A 48 -6.06 13.13 -2.07
C ALA A 48 -5.88 11.70 -1.52
N THR A 49 -6.87 11.18 -0.80
CA THR A 49 -6.86 9.79 -0.31
C THR A 49 -6.84 8.79 -1.46
N VAL A 50 -7.72 8.94 -2.46
CA VAL A 50 -7.77 8.08 -3.65
C VAL A 50 -6.45 8.15 -4.43
N SER A 51 -5.84 9.33 -4.54
CA SER A 51 -4.52 9.49 -5.15
C SER A 51 -3.46 8.64 -4.45
N LEU A 52 -3.45 8.64 -3.11
CA LEU A 52 -2.52 7.84 -2.31
C LEU A 52 -2.74 6.33 -2.50
N GLU A 53 -3.99 5.89 -2.57
CA GLU A 53 -4.34 4.48 -2.85
C GLU A 53 -3.85 4.02 -4.22
N LEU A 54 -4.10 4.84 -5.24
CA LEU A 54 -3.67 4.55 -6.61
C LEU A 54 -2.14 4.50 -6.70
N LEU A 55 -1.44 5.46 -6.09
CA LEU A 55 0.03 5.43 -6.02
C LEU A 55 0.56 4.16 -5.37
N ALA A 56 -0.08 3.68 -4.29
CA ALA A 56 0.33 2.48 -3.58
C ALA A 56 0.13 1.22 -4.45
N VAL A 57 -1.03 1.12 -5.11
CA VAL A 57 -1.35 0.03 -6.06
C VAL A 57 -0.39 0.03 -7.23
N ASP A 58 -0.11 1.19 -7.81
CA ASP A 58 0.75 1.34 -8.98
C ASP A 58 2.19 0.95 -8.67
N ILE A 59 2.79 1.53 -7.62
CA ILE A 59 4.21 1.27 -7.33
C ILE A 59 4.46 -0.18 -6.92
N PHE A 60 3.53 -0.80 -6.19
CA PHE A 60 3.63 -2.22 -5.86
C PHE A 60 3.47 -3.10 -7.11
N SER A 61 2.53 -2.79 -8.00
CA SER A 61 2.36 -3.53 -9.25
C SER A 61 3.58 -3.43 -10.17
N VAL A 62 4.22 -2.26 -10.25
CA VAL A 62 5.49 -2.06 -10.96
C VAL A 62 6.60 -2.90 -10.33
N PHE A 63 6.71 -2.90 -9.00
CA PHE A 63 7.66 -3.74 -8.28
C PHE A 63 7.46 -5.23 -8.60
N GLU A 64 6.23 -5.75 -8.51
CA GLU A 64 5.93 -7.15 -8.85
C GLU A 64 6.34 -7.47 -10.28
N ALA A 65 5.93 -6.65 -11.25
CA ALA A 65 6.21 -6.87 -12.67
C ALA A 65 7.72 -6.90 -12.95
N ARG A 66 8.47 -5.95 -12.37
CA ARG A 66 9.91 -5.86 -12.58
C ARG A 66 10.67 -6.98 -11.90
N MET A 67 10.24 -7.42 -10.72
CA MET A 67 10.92 -8.47 -9.96
C MET A 67 10.44 -9.89 -10.28
N GLN A 68 9.38 -10.04 -11.08
CA GLN A 68 8.82 -11.36 -11.44
C GLN A 68 9.85 -12.29 -12.09
N HIS A 69 10.83 -11.75 -12.83
CA HIS A 69 11.84 -12.52 -13.54
C HIS A 69 12.76 -13.35 -12.62
N HIS A 70 12.87 -13.00 -11.32
CA HIS A 70 13.59 -13.83 -10.34
C HIS A 70 12.90 -15.18 -10.06
N PHE A 71 11.66 -15.37 -10.51
CA PHE A 71 10.88 -16.58 -10.28
C PHE A 71 10.44 -17.20 -11.60
N ARG A 72 10.71 -18.51 -11.78
CA ARG A 72 10.34 -19.22 -13.02
C ARG A 72 8.82 -19.24 -13.28
N ARG A 73 8.01 -19.52 -12.24
CA ARG A 73 6.53 -19.64 -12.31
C ARG A 73 5.86 -19.38 -10.97
N GLY A 74 4.59 -19.00 -11.03
CA GLY A 74 3.68 -18.86 -9.90
C GLY A 74 3.56 -17.44 -9.36
N PRO A 75 2.65 -17.20 -8.40
CA PRO A 75 2.37 -15.86 -7.91
C PRO A 75 3.57 -15.25 -7.17
N PHE A 76 3.95 -14.04 -7.58
CA PHE A 76 5.11 -13.29 -7.08
C PHE A 76 5.17 -13.25 -5.56
N SER A 77 4.15 -12.67 -4.92
CA SER A 77 4.13 -12.43 -3.47
C SER A 77 4.33 -13.70 -2.64
N ARG A 78 3.68 -14.81 -3.02
CA ARG A 78 3.84 -16.10 -2.35
C ARG A 78 5.27 -16.63 -2.47
N LYS A 79 5.88 -16.49 -3.65
CA LYS A 79 7.25 -16.95 -3.91
C LYS A 79 8.27 -16.09 -3.18
N LEU A 80 8.11 -14.78 -3.22
CA LEU A 80 8.96 -13.83 -2.49
C LEU A 80 8.90 -14.09 -0.98
N ARG A 81 7.70 -14.23 -0.41
CA ARG A 81 7.53 -14.54 1.01
C ARG A 81 8.24 -15.82 1.42
N ALA A 82 8.01 -16.92 0.68
CA ALA A 82 8.65 -18.20 0.96
C ALA A 82 10.18 -18.08 0.93
N LEU A 83 10.72 -17.43 -0.11
CA LEU A 83 12.16 -17.22 -0.27
C LEU A 83 12.76 -16.39 0.88
N LEU A 84 12.06 -15.34 1.33
CA LEU A 84 12.48 -14.52 2.46
C LEU A 84 12.52 -15.32 3.76
N LEU A 85 11.51 -16.17 4.01
CA LEU A 85 11.47 -17.07 5.17
C LEU A 85 12.61 -18.09 5.14
N GLU A 86 12.87 -18.71 4.00
CA GLU A 86 13.99 -19.63 3.80
C GLU A 86 15.35 -18.96 4.07
N ALA A 87 15.46 -17.65 3.76
CA ALA A 87 16.65 -16.84 4.03
C ALA A 87 16.70 -16.27 5.47
N GLY A 88 15.77 -16.64 6.35
CA GLY A 88 15.71 -16.15 7.73
C GLY A 88 15.29 -14.68 7.86
N LYS A 89 14.72 -14.07 6.81
CA LYS A 89 14.24 -12.68 6.78
C LYS A 89 12.76 -12.59 7.13
N ALA A 90 12.39 -13.12 8.30
CA ALA A 90 10.98 -13.22 8.74
C ALA A 90 10.25 -11.86 8.76
N ASP A 91 10.89 -10.82 9.30
CA ASP A 91 10.32 -9.46 9.32
C ASP A 91 9.94 -8.96 7.90
N LEU A 92 10.87 -9.05 6.96
CA LEU A 92 10.64 -8.62 5.58
C LEU A 92 9.60 -9.49 4.88
N ALA A 93 9.58 -10.80 5.16
CA ALA A 93 8.55 -11.71 4.64
C ALA A 93 7.15 -11.30 5.11
N ASP A 94 7.00 -10.95 6.38
CA ASP A 94 5.73 -10.53 6.96
C ASP A 94 5.31 -9.16 6.45
N ARG A 95 6.22 -8.19 6.32
CA ARG A 95 5.92 -6.89 5.70
C ARG A 95 5.45 -7.03 4.25
N VAL A 96 6.19 -7.78 3.43
CA VAL A 96 5.81 -8.05 2.02
C VAL A 96 4.44 -8.68 1.93
N HIS A 97 4.16 -9.66 2.80
CA HIS A 97 2.86 -10.34 2.82
C HIS A 97 1.72 -9.40 3.19
N HIS A 98 1.89 -8.61 4.26
CA HIS A 98 0.88 -7.63 4.67
C HIS A 98 0.60 -6.61 3.57
N TYR A 99 1.63 -6.00 2.97
CA TYR A 99 1.43 -5.06 1.87
C TYR A 99 0.79 -5.71 0.65
N TYR A 100 1.14 -6.94 0.28
CA TYR A 100 0.44 -7.68 -0.77
C TYR A 100 -1.07 -7.81 -0.48
N LEU A 101 -1.44 -8.14 0.75
CA LEU A 101 -2.85 -8.24 1.12
C LEU A 101 -3.53 -6.86 1.05
N ALA A 102 -2.90 -5.81 1.57
CA ALA A 102 -3.41 -4.45 1.54
C ALA A 102 -3.66 -3.96 0.12
N ILE A 103 -2.66 -4.09 -0.76
CA ILE A 103 -2.77 -3.70 -2.17
C ILE A 103 -3.89 -4.49 -2.87
N ASN A 104 -4.05 -5.78 -2.59
CA ASN A 104 -5.16 -6.55 -3.13
C ASN A 104 -6.53 -6.10 -2.61
N VAL A 105 -6.62 -5.63 -1.37
CA VAL A 105 -7.85 -5.02 -0.83
C VAL A 105 -8.15 -3.72 -1.56
N LEU A 106 -7.16 -2.86 -1.78
CA LEU A 106 -7.35 -1.63 -2.57
C LEU A 106 -7.83 -1.93 -4.00
N LYS A 107 -7.29 -2.98 -4.63
CA LYS A 107 -7.64 -3.38 -6.00
C LYS A 107 -8.99 -4.07 -6.14
N HIS A 108 -9.38 -4.89 -5.17
CA HIS A 108 -10.49 -5.85 -5.34
C HIS A 108 -11.56 -5.77 -4.24
N GLY A 109 -11.34 -4.94 -3.22
CA GLY A 109 -12.26 -4.78 -2.09
C GLY A 109 -12.37 -6.05 -1.23
N LYS A 110 -13.61 -6.47 -0.96
CA LYS A 110 -13.95 -7.57 -0.03
C LYS A 110 -13.63 -8.94 -0.64
N GLY A 111 -12.35 -9.31 -0.63
CA GLY A 111 -11.85 -10.59 -1.14
C GLY A 111 -11.24 -11.50 -0.07
N ALA A 112 -10.48 -12.50 -0.54
CA ALA A 112 -9.68 -13.35 0.33
C ALA A 112 -8.67 -12.53 1.16
N SER A 113 -8.00 -11.56 0.52
CA SER A 113 -7.02 -10.69 1.19
C SER A 113 -7.64 -9.85 2.31
N TYR A 114 -8.86 -9.34 2.10
CA TYR A 114 -9.59 -8.59 3.14
C TYR A 114 -9.91 -9.47 4.34
N ARG A 115 -10.41 -10.70 4.11
CA ARG A 115 -10.69 -11.64 5.20
C ARG A 115 -9.41 -12.06 5.92
N GLU A 116 -8.31 -12.21 5.21
CA GLU A 116 -7.03 -12.57 5.81
C GLU A 116 -6.50 -11.43 6.69
N LEU A 117 -6.53 -10.18 6.21
CA LEU A 117 -6.14 -9.02 7.01
C LEU A 117 -7.00 -8.84 8.26
N LEU A 118 -8.33 -9.02 8.16
CA LEU A 118 -9.23 -8.95 9.31
C LEU A 118 -8.91 -9.97 10.41
N ASN A 119 -8.41 -11.15 10.03
CA ASN A 119 -8.11 -12.23 10.96
C ASN A 119 -6.63 -12.25 11.37
N ALA A 120 -5.81 -11.33 10.85
CA ALA A 120 -4.39 -11.26 11.17
C ALA A 120 -4.21 -10.65 12.58
N PRO A 121 -3.65 -11.39 13.56
CA PRO A 121 -3.53 -10.92 14.94
C PRO A 121 -2.60 -9.71 15.07
N ASN A 122 -1.68 -9.52 14.12
CA ASN A 122 -0.70 -8.44 14.08
C ASN A 122 -0.77 -7.67 12.74
N SER A 123 -1.99 -7.33 12.29
CA SER A 123 -2.15 -6.52 11.08
C SER A 123 -1.41 -5.19 11.22
N LEU A 124 -0.57 -4.86 10.23
CA LEU A 124 0.09 -3.55 10.13
C LEU A 124 -0.89 -2.42 9.81
N PHE A 125 -2.13 -2.75 9.46
CA PHE A 125 -3.10 -1.79 8.95
C PHE A 125 -4.41 -1.84 9.72
N VAL A 126 -5.03 -0.67 9.83
CA VAL A 126 -6.39 -0.52 10.35
C VAL A 126 -7.36 -0.89 9.23
N VAL A 127 -7.99 -2.05 9.37
CA VAL A 127 -8.99 -2.57 8.43
C VAL A 127 -10.38 -2.23 8.97
N LYS A 128 -11.18 -1.51 8.18
CA LYS A 128 -12.54 -1.14 8.59
C LYS A 128 -13.48 -2.34 8.49
N SER A 129 -13.99 -2.80 9.62
CA SER A 129 -15.05 -3.81 9.68
C SER A 129 -16.37 -3.20 9.27
N THR A 130 -17.01 -3.72 8.21
CA THR A 130 -18.31 -3.20 7.76
C THR A 130 -19.49 -3.61 8.62
N LYS A 131 -19.26 -4.16 9.83
CA LYS A 131 -20.31 -4.40 10.83
C LYS A 131 -20.56 -3.17 11.71
N ASP A 132 -19.66 -2.19 11.69
CA ASP A 132 -19.66 -1.04 12.60
C ASP A 132 -20.00 0.28 11.90
N THR A 133 -20.43 0.26 10.63
CA THR A 133 -20.77 1.47 9.87
C THR A 133 -22.28 1.70 9.87
N PRO A 134 -22.81 2.73 10.56
CA PRO A 134 -24.18 3.18 10.39
C PRO A 134 -24.42 3.59 8.92
N ALA A 135 -25.62 3.34 8.41
CA ALA A 135 -25.98 3.51 7.00
C ALA A 135 -25.93 4.97 6.46
N GLU A 136 -25.48 5.95 7.24
CA GLU A 136 -25.59 7.39 6.96
C GLU A 136 -24.27 8.11 6.66
N GLU A 137 -23.10 7.45 6.76
CA GLU A 137 -21.81 8.07 6.39
C GLU A 137 -21.50 7.91 4.89
N ALA A 138 -22.36 8.45 4.04
CA ALA A 138 -22.24 8.37 2.56
C ALA A 138 -21.17 9.31 1.96
N HIS A 139 -20.43 10.06 2.78
CA HIS A 139 -19.56 11.16 2.30
C HIS A 139 -18.07 10.96 2.58
N THR A 140 -17.66 9.88 3.25
CA THR A 140 -16.23 9.54 3.39
C THR A 140 -15.90 8.43 2.40
N PRO A 141 -14.77 8.45 1.68
CA PRO A 141 -14.37 7.32 0.86
C PRO A 141 -14.09 6.17 1.83
N VAL A 142 -15.03 5.25 1.98
CA VAL A 142 -14.84 4.09 2.87
C VAL A 142 -14.01 3.06 2.12
N SER A 143 -12.76 3.41 1.86
CA SER A 143 -11.76 2.39 1.61
C SER A 143 -11.76 1.44 2.79
N LEU A 144 -11.70 0.15 2.47
CA LEU A 144 -11.67 -0.90 3.49
C LEU A 144 -10.38 -0.86 4.31
N LEU A 145 -9.40 -0.11 3.84
CA LEU A 145 -8.09 0.11 4.43
C LEU A 145 -7.87 1.60 4.65
N ASP A 146 -7.45 1.99 5.84
CA ASP A 146 -7.01 3.37 6.06
C ASP A 146 -5.56 3.53 5.60
N VAL A 147 -5.35 4.07 4.40
CA VAL A 147 -4.02 4.36 3.85
C VAL A 147 -3.44 5.70 4.33
N THR A 148 -4.22 6.49 5.06
CA THR A 148 -3.82 7.81 5.57
C THR A 148 -3.09 7.73 6.90
N VAL A 149 -3.01 6.53 7.50
CA VAL A 149 -2.29 6.31 8.75
C VAL A 149 -0.80 6.66 8.57
N PRO A 150 -0.21 7.42 9.53
CA PRO A 150 1.18 7.83 9.43
C PRO A 150 2.12 6.64 9.17
N GLY A 151 2.96 6.76 8.16
CA GLY A 151 3.95 5.74 7.81
C GLY A 151 3.44 4.58 6.96
N PHE A 152 2.17 4.57 6.52
CA PHE A 152 1.67 3.57 5.57
C PHE A 152 2.52 3.53 4.29
N PHE A 153 2.68 4.68 3.63
CA PHE A 153 3.36 4.74 2.35
C PHE A 153 4.88 4.58 2.50
N ASP A 154 5.48 5.22 3.49
CA ASP A 154 6.92 5.02 3.79
C ASP A 154 7.23 3.56 4.17
N GLY A 155 6.32 2.89 4.87
CA GLY A 155 6.40 1.46 5.16
C GLY A 155 6.30 0.59 3.90
N LEU A 156 5.43 0.94 2.95
CA LEU A 156 5.34 0.28 1.65
C LEU A 156 6.66 0.43 0.87
N ILE A 157 7.16 1.67 0.78
CA ILE A 157 8.38 2.00 0.03
C ILE A 157 9.61 1.29 0.61
N SER A 158 9.80 1.36 1.92
CA SER A 158 10.89 0.64 2.59
C SER A 158 10.81 -0.88 2.36
N THR A 159 9.60 -1.45 2.38
CA THR A 159 9.39 -2.88 2.10
C THR A 159 9.73 -3.24 0.66
N ILE A 160 9.34 -2.41 -0.32
CA ILE A 160 9.71 -2.58 -1.73
C ILE A 160 11.22 -2.53 -1.92
N LEU A 161 11.89 -1.53 -1.33
CA LEU A 161 13.34 -1.35 -1.48
C LEU A 161 14.15 -2.48 -0.83
N ASP A 162 13.76 -2.90 0.38
CA ASP A 162 14.42 -4.01 1.07
C ASP A 162 14.29 -5.32 0.27
N ALA A 163 13.09 -5.59 -0.25
CA ALA A 163 12.84 -6.78 -1.07
C ALA A 163 13.55 -6.72 -2.42
N TYR A 164 13.58 -5.55 -3.06
CA TYR A 164 14.36 -5.30 -4.27
C TYR A 164 15.84 -5.62 -4.05
N HIS A 165 16.47 -5.01 -3.03
CA HIS A 165 17.88 -5.25 -2.74
C HIS A 165 18.17 -6.71 -2.37
N PHE A 166 17.24 -7.38 -1.68
CA PHE A 166 17.38 -8.81 -1.39
C PHE A 166 17.41 -9.66 -2.67
N LEU A 167 16.53 -9.39 -3.63
CA LEU A 167 16.45 -10.15 -4.88
C LEU A 167 17.64 -9.87 -5.80
N GLU A 168 18.04 -8.60 -5.94
CA GLU A 168 19.16 -8.20 -6.80
C GLU A 168 20.50 -8.74 -6.31
N LYS A 169 20.76 -8.72 -5.00
CA LYS A 169 22.00 -9.29 -4.43
C LYS A 169 22.17 -10.77 -4.75
N ARG A 170 21.07 -11.50 -4.92
CA ARG A 170 21.07 -12.93 -5.27
C ARG A 170 21.29 -13.18 -6.76
N SER A 171 20.97 -12.23 -7.63
CA SER A 171 21.22 -12.37 -9.08
C SER A 171 22.70 -12.17 -9.46
N VAL A 172 23.48 -11.58 -8.55
CA VAL A 172 24.92 -11.30 -8.73
C VAL A 172 25.80 -12.38 -8.08
N SER A 173 25.22 -13.36 -7.37
CA SER A 173 25.92 -14.51 -6.77
C SER A 173 25.71 -15.79 -7.56
#